data_AF-A0A645CLG5-F1
#
_entry.id   AF-A0A645CLG5-F1
#
_cell.length_a   1.000
_cell.length_b   1.000
_cell.length_c   1.000
_cell.angle_alpha   90.00
_cell.angle_beta   90.00
_cell.angle_gamma   90.00
#
_symmetry.space_group_name_H-M   'P 1'
#
loop_
_entity.id
_entity.type
_entity.pdbx_description
1 polymer ?
#
loop_
_entity_poly.entity_id
_entity_poly.type
_entity_poly.pdbx_seq_one_letter_code
_entity_poly.pdbx_strand_id
1 'polypeptide(L)'
;MKMDGMEVFNFVVRSVPKCLEYLMSGVSSTPEDYDVLALHQANLFMVRQVAKKMKFPMEKVPTTIQKYGNSSSATIPVTLASELHGQISSKKLKVLASGFGAGLSLASVSMELGPCHCPGVIEYEC
;
A
#
# COMPACT_ATOMS: atom_id res chain seq x y z
N MET A 1 10.80 -22.18 -0.23
CA MET A 1 9.51 -21.80 -0.87
C MET A 1 9.73 -21.67 -2.36
N LYS A 2 8.82 -22.18 -3.20
CA LYS A 2 8.83 -21.96 -4.65
C LYS A 2 7.70 -20.98 -4.96
N MET A 3 8.03 -19.78 -5.42
CA MET A 3 7.04 -18.76 -5.81
C MET A 3 6.85 -18.84 -7.31
N ASP A 4 5.63 -19.12 -7.77
CA ASP A 4 5.26 -18.90 -9.16
C ASP A 4 4.93 -17.42 -9.35
N GLY A 5 5.91 -16.66 -9.86
CA GLY A 5 5.78 -15.21 -9.99
C GLY A 5 4.68 -14.78 -10.96
N MET A 6 4.32 -15.62 -11.94
CA MET A 6 3.28 -15.29 -12.92
C MET A 6 1.89 -15.50 -12.35
N GLU A 7 1.68 -16.60 -11.62
CA GLU A 7 0.41 -16.84 -10.92
C GLU A 7 0.16 -15.79 -9.83
N VAL A 8 1.20 -15.43 -9.05
CA VAL A 8 1.11 -14.34 -8.07
C VAL A 8 0.79 -13.01 -8.76
N PHE A 9 1.45 -12.71 -9.87
CA PHE A 9 1.14 -11.50 -10.65
C PHE A 9 -0.32 -11.47 -11.09
N ASN A 10 -0.80 -12.52 -11.75
CA ASN A 10 -2.16 -12.61 -12.27
C ASN A 10 -3.20 -12.47 -11.14
N PHE A 11 -2.94 -13.09 -9.99
CA PHE A 11 -3.77 -12.94 -8.80
C PHE A 11 -3.81 -11.47 -8.35
N VAL A 12 -2.66 -10.82 -8.19
CA VAL A 12 -2.56 -9.44 -7.69
C VAL A 12 -3.29 -8.46 -8.60
N VAL A 13 -3.00 -8.49 -9.90
CA VAL A 13 -3.56 -7.51 -10.84
C VAL A 13 -5.07 -7.72 -11.08
N ARG A 14 -5.62 -8.87 -10.66
CA ARG A 14 -7.05 -9.18 -10.73
C ARG A 14 -7.78 -8.94 -9.41
N SER A 15 -7.24 -9.43 -8.30
CA SER A 15 -7.94 -9.54 -7.02
C SER A 15 -7.77 -8.28 -6.16
N VAL A 16 -6.59 -7.65 -6.17
CA VAL A 16 -6.35 -6.44 -5.37
C VAL A 16 -7.28 -5.29 -5.78
N PRO A 17 -7.41 -4.93 -7.08
CA PRO A 17 -8.34 -3.87 -7.48
C PRO A 17 -9.79 -4.16 -7.08
N LYS A 18 -10.26 -5.39 -7.30
CA LYS A 18 -11.64 -5.79 -6.92
C LYS A 18 -11.89 -5.65 -5.41
N CYS A 19 -10.90 -6.02 -4.59
CA CYS A 19 -11.01 -5.91 -3.14
C CYS A 19 -11.07 -4.44 -2.69
N LEU A 20 -10.24 -3.59 -3.29
CA LEU A 20 -10.24 -2.14 -3.05
C LEU A 20 -11.55 -1.48 -3.50
N GLU A 21 -12.04 -1.80 -4.69
CA GLU A 21 -13.33 -1.32 -5.22
C GLU A 21 -14.51 -1.73 -4.33
N TYR A 22 -14.53 -2.99 -3.90
CA TYR A 22 -15.55 -3.50 -3.00
C TYR A 22 -15.56 -2.76 -1.65
N LEU A 23 -14.38 -2.56 -1.06
CA LEU A 23 -14.22 -1.82 0.18
C LEU A 23 -14.68 -0.35 0.03
N MET A 24 -14.23 0.33 -1.04
CA MET A 24 -14.59 1.72 -1.28
C MET A 24 -16.11 1.89 -1.48
N SER A 25 -16.74 0.96 -2.20
CA SER A 25 -18.20 0.90 -2.37
C SER A 25 -18.92 0.76 -1.03
N GLY A 26 -18.43 -0.14 -0.16
CA GLY A 26 -19.00 -0.36 1.17
C GLY A 26 -18.95 0.86 2.09
N VAL A 27 -18.04 1.80 1.86
CA VAL A 27 -17.92 3.06 2.62
C VAL A 27 -18.28 4.30 1.79
N SER A 28 -18.96 4.11 0.64
CA SER A 28 -19.41 5.19 -0.25
C SER A 28 -18.31 6.21 -0.61
N SER A 29 -17.13 5.71 -0.96
CA SER A 29 -15.95 6.53 -1.31
C SER A 29 -15.46 6.26 -2.73
N THR A 30 -14.71 7.21 -3.28
CA THR A 30 -14.03 7.09 -4.57
C THR A 30 -12.51 7.25 -4.41
N PRO A 31 -11.68 6.87 -5.41
CA PRO A 31 -10.23 7.10 -5.38
C PRO A 31 -9.83 8.53 -5.04
N GLU A 32 -10.61 9.52 -5.47
CA GLU A 32 -10.35 10.94 -5.29
C GLU A 32 -10.43 11.36 -3.81
N ASP A 33 -11.23 10.66 -3.00
CA ASP A 33 -11.40 10.94 -1.57
C ASP A 33 -10.15 10.60 -0.74
N TYR A 34 -9.25 9.76 -1.26
CA TYR A 34 -8.08 9.29 -0.53
C TYR A 34 -6.85 10.13 -0.82
N ASP A 35 -6.09 10.42 0.23
CA ASP A 35 -4.79 11.08 0.13
C ASP A 35 -3.71 10.10 -0.35
N VAL A 36 -3.83 8.83 0.06
CA VAL A 36 -2.78 7.81 -0.11
C VAL A 36 -3.37 6.47 -0.48
N LEU A 37 -2.76 5.80 -1.46
CA LEU A 37 -2.90 4.37 -1.73
C LEU A 37 -1.62 3.63 -1.34
N ALA A 38 -1.62 2.96 -0.18
CA ALA A 38 -0.49 2.22 0.35
C ALA A 38 -0.57 0.73 0.00
N LEU A 39 0.28 0.27 -0.90
CA LEU A 39 0.28 -1.11 -1.40
C LEU A 39 1.44 -1.93 -0.83
N HIS A 40 1.23 -3.24 -0.68
CA HIS A 40 2.32 -4.17 -0.43
C HIS A 40 3.41 -4.06 -1.50
N GLN A 41 4.65 -3.87 -1.06
CA GLN A 41 5.82 -3.64 -1.93
C GLN A 41 6.42 -4.98 -2.36
N ALA A 42 5.70 -5.76 -3.18
CA ALA A 42 6.25 -7.01 -3.73
C ALA A 42 7.16 -6.77 -4.94
N ASN A 43 6.72 -5.89 -5.84
CA ASN A 43 7.41 -5.48 -7.06
C ASN A 43 6.82 -4.15 -7.53
N LEU A 44 7.67 -3.19 -7.92
CA LEU A 44 7.24 -1.90 -8.45
C LEU A 44 6.29 -2.02 -9.64
N PHE A 45 6.51 -3.02 -10.51
CA PHE A 45 5.63 -3.23 -11.66
C PHE A 45 4.20 -3.55 -11.22
N MET A 46 4.01 -4.44 -10.23
CA MET A 46 2.68 -4.77 -9.69
C MET A 46 2.02 -3.55 -9.03
N VAL A 47 2.78 -2.79 -8.24
CA VAL A 47 2.31 -1.55 -7.61
C VAL A 47 1.75 -0.59 -8.66
N ARG A 48 2.50 -0.34 -9.74
CA ARG A 48 2.08 0.53 -10.85
C ARG A 48 0.84 0.00 -11.58
N GLN A 49 0.74 -1.31 -11.80
CA GLN A 49 -0.43 -1.91 -12.46
C GLN A 49 -1.69 -1.76 -11.61
N VAL A 50 -1.60 -2.01 -10.30
CA VAL A 50 -2.72 -1.82 -9.37
C VAL A 50 -3.11 -0.35 -9.31
N ALA A 51 -2.15 0.57 -9.11
CA ALA A 51 -2.41 2.01 -9.08
C ALA A 51 -3.13 2.50 -10.34
N LYS A 52 -2.64 2.09 -11.52
CA LYS A 52 -3.26 2.43 -12.82
C LYS A 52 -4.69 1.93 -12.93
N LYS A 53 -4.97 0.68 -12.53
CA LYS A 53 -6.33 0.12 -12.54
C LYS A 53 -7.27 0.85 -11.59
N MET A 54 -6.76 1.25 -10.42
CA MET A 54 -7.51 1.99 -9.42
C MET A 54 -7.61 3.49 -9.73
N LYS A 55 -7.03 3.96 -10.84
CA LYS A 55 -6.98 5.38 -11.25
C LYS A 55 -6.32 6.30 -10.23
N PHE A 56 -5.39 5.78 -9.41
CA PHE A 56 -4.59 6.60 -8.52
C PHE A 56 -3.38 7.17 -9.27
N PRO A 57 -3.11 8.49 -9.20
CA PRO A 57 -1.85 9.05 -9.68
C PRO A 57 -0.71 8.54 -8.79
N MET A 58 0.46 8.28 -9.37
CA MET A 58 1.61 7.70 -8.64
C MET A 58 2.11 8.58 -7.49
N GLU A 59 1.86 9.89 -7.53
CA GLU A 59 2.16 10.81 -6.42
C GLU A 59 1.40 10.49 -5.12
N LYS A 60 0.22 9.85 -5.23
CA LYS A 60 -0.56 9.34 -4.08
C LYS A 60 -0.18 7.90 -3.69
N VAL A 61 0.79 7.29 -4.36
CA VAL A 61 1.18 5.88 -4.17
C VAL A 61 2.64 5.83 -3.72
N PRO A 62 2.93 5.97 -2.41
CA PRO A 62 4.29 5.94 -1.92
C PRO A 62 4.95 4.57 -2.20
N THR A 63 6.23 4.60 -2.56
CA THR A 63 6.99 3.39 -2.86
C THR A 63 8.32 3.40 -2.15
N THR A 64 8.65 2.28 -1.50
CA THR A 64 9.95 2.10 -0.83
C THR A 64 10.68 0.85 -1.29
N ILE A 65 10.18 0.15 -2.31
CA ILE A 65 10.81 -1.07 -2.84
C ILE A 65 12.28 -0.85 -3.24
N GLN A 66 12.65 0.34 -3.74
CA GLN A 66 14.04 0.65 -4.08
C GLN A 66 14.94 0.88 -2.86
N LYS A 67 14.36 1.30 -1.72
CA LYS A 67 15.07 1.57 -0.47
C LYS A 67 15.20 0.30 0.38
N TYR A 68 14.10 -0.44 0.54
CA TYR A 68 13.97 -1.53 1.51
C TYR A 68 13.62 -2.89 0.91
N GLY A 69 13.41 -2.96 -0.41
CA GLY A 69 12.97 -4.19 -1.06
C GLY A 69 11.59 -4.66 -0.59
N ASN A 70 11.34 -5.95 -0.76
CA ASN A 70 10.13 -6.60 -0.26
C ASN A 70 10.34 -7.09 1.18
N SER A 71 9.94 -6.29 2.17
CA SER A 71 9.97 -6.63 3.60
C SER A 71 8.72 -7.38 4.09
N SER A 72 8.02 -8.09 3.20
CA SER A 72 6.83 -8.90 3.52
C SER A 72 5.72 -8.09 4.22
N SER A 73 5.25 -8.51 5.39
CA SER A 73 4.21 -7.81 6.16
C SER A 73 4.61 -6.40 6.59
N ALA A 74 5.91 -6.11 6.68
CA ALA A 74 6.41 -4.80 7.08
C ALA A 74 6.36 -3.76 5.95
N THR A 75 6.12 -4.14 4.70
CA THR A 75 6.25 -3.19 3.56
C THR A 75 5.31 -2.00 3.68
N ILE A 76 4.07 -2.20 4.13
CA ILE A 76 3.08 -1.12 4.25
C ILE A 76 3.47 -0.16 5.38
N PRO A 77 3.68 -0.62 6.64
CA PRO A 77 4.06 0.29 7.72
C PRO A 77 5.41 0.98 7.45
N VAL A 78 6.41 0.29 6.89
CA VAL A 78 7.69 0.90 6.51
C VAL A 78 7.49 1.98 5.44
N THR A 79 6.65 1.74 4.43
CA THR A 79 6.36 2.74 3.39
C THR A 79 5.68 3.97 3.97
N LEU A 80 4.69 3.79 4.85
CA LEU A 80 4.00 4.90 5.51
C LEU A 80 4.97 5.69 6.41
N ALA A 81 5.80 5.02 7.20
CA ALA A 81 6.77 5.69 8.06
C ALA A 81 7.85 6.43 7.24
N SER A 82 8.44 5.78 6.23
CA SER A 82 9.50 6.37 5.40
C SER A 82 9.02 7.61 4.65
N GLU A 83 7.91 7.48 3.91
CA GLU A 83 7.51 8.51 2.94
C GLU A 83 6.52 9.53 3.52
N LEU A 84 5.82 9.22 4.61
CA LEU A 84 4.71 10.05 5.10
C LEU A 84 4.84 10.51 6.55
N HIS A 85 5.94 10.23 7.26
CA HIS A 85 6.08 10.61 8.68
C HIS A 85 5.73 12.07 8.99
N GLY A 86 6.20 13.02 8.16
CA GLY A 86 5.91 14.44 8.34
C GLY A 86 4.44 14.79 8.12
N GLN A 87 3.78 14.15 7.15
CA GLN A 87 2.35 14.34 6.90
C GLN A 87 1.50 13.69 8.00
N ILE A 88 1.85 12.47 8.41
CA ILE A 88 1.19 11.75 9.52
C ILE A 88 1.32 12.53 10.83
N SER A 89 2.45 13.21 11.05
CA SER A 89 2.68 14.02 12.24
C SER A 89 1.93 15.36 12.24
N SER A 90 1.57 15.89 11.06
CA SER A 90 1.01 17.23 10.92
C SER A 90 -0.49 17.26 10.63
N LYS A 91 -1.07 16.20 10.06
CA LYS A 91 -2.48 16.16 9.66
C LYS A 91 -3.06 14.74 9.66
N LYS A 92 -4.39 14.67 9.58
CA LYS A 92 -5.10 13.44 9.22
C LYS A 92 -4.89 13.15 7.73
N LEU A 93 -4.67 11.90 7.38
CA LEU A 93 -4.62 11.37 6.02
C LEU A 93 -5.68 10.30 5.87
N LYS A 94 -6.49 10.36 4.82
CA LYS A 94 -7.36 9.24 4.43
C LYS A 94 -6.55 8.26 3.60
N VAL A 95 -6.26 7.09 4.17
CA VAL A 95 -5.39 6.07 3.59
C VAL A 95 -6.23 4.88 3.14
N LEU A 96 -6.07 4.50 1.87
CA LEU A 96 -6.50 3.23 1.35
C LEU A 96 -5.28 2.31 1.27
N ALA A 97 -5.36 1.10 1.81
CA ALA A 97 -4.23 0.17 1.78
C ALA A 97 -4.66 -1.24 1.39
N SER A 98 -3.75 -1.97 0.74
CA SER A 98 -3.97 -3.38 0.41
C SER A 98 -2.69 -4.19 0.46
N GLY A 99 -2.77 -5.34 1.13
CA GLY A 99 -1.69 -6.30 1.26
C GLY A 99 -2.11 -7.69 0.80
N PHE A 100 -1.15 -8.43 0.24
CA PHE A 100 -1.33 -9.81 -0.19
C PHE A 100 -0.10 -10.64 0.16
N GLY A 101 -0.26 -11.96 0.26
CA GLY A 101 0.85 -12.85 0.61
C GLY A 101 0.50 -14.32 0.53
N ALA A 102 1.41 -15.15 1.03
CA ALA A 102 1.26 -16.61 1.06
C ALA A 102 -0.06 -17.03 1.71
N GLY A 103 -0.76 -17.96 1.07
CA GLY A 103 -2.12 -18.39 1.42
C GLY A 103 -2.82 -19.07 0.24
N LEU A 104 -3.21 -18.37 -0.83
CA LEU A 104 -3.15 -16.92 -1.07
C LEU A 104 -4.09 -16.14 -0.14
N SER A 105 -3.58 -15.10 0.51
CA SER A 105 -4.35 -14.19 1.39
C SER A 105 -4.28 -12.76 0.87
N LEU A 106 -5.38 -12.02 1.03
CA LEU A 106 -5.56 -10.63 0.59
C LEU A 106 -6.40 -9.89 1.63
N ALA A 107 -5.96 -8.71 2.04
CA ALA A 107 -6.73 -7.82 2.89
C ALA A 107 -6.56 -6.37 2.42
N SER A 108 -7.64 -5.60 2.55
CA SER A 108 -7.64 -4.17 2.28
C SER A 108 -8.27 -3.40 3.43
N VAL A 109 -7.85 -2.15 3.64
CA VAL A 109 -8.35 -1.28 4.70
C VAL A 109 -8.47 0.15 4.20
N SER A 110 -9.52 0.83 4.68
CA SER A 110 -9.75 2.25 4.53
C SER A 110 -9.71 2.84 5.94
N MET A 111 -8.83 3.81 6.18
CA MET A 111 -8.61 4.34 7.52
C MET A 111 -8.23 5.83 7.47
N GLU A 112 -8.53 6.54 8.56
CA GLU A 112 -7.88 7.82 8.86
C GLU A 112 -6.60 7.55 9.66
N LEU A 113 -5.48 8.11 9.19
CA LEU A 113 -4.18 8.01 9.84
C LEU A 113 -3.70 9.39 10.27
N GLY A 114 -3.29 9.53 11.53
CA GLY A 114 -2.82 10.79 12.10
C GLY A 114 -3.95 11.74 12.56
N PRO A 115 -3.61 12.95 13.06
CA PRO A 115 -2.27 13.35 13.43
C PRO A 115 -1.77 12.52 14.63
N CYS A 116 -0.58 11.94 14.51
CA CYS A 116 0.06 11.22 15.61
C CYS A 116 1.59 11.30 15.47
N HIS A 117 2.32 11.12 16.57
CA HIS A 117 3.78 11.11 16.51
C HIS A 117 4.27 9.96 15.62
N CYS A 118 4.95 10.31 14.52
CA CYS A 118 5.56 9.35 13.61
C CYS A 118 7.05 9.73 13.41
N PRO A 119 8.00 8.98 14.01
CA PRO A 119 9.43 9.32 13.94
C PRO A 119 10.08 9.00 12.60
N GLY A 120 9.33 8.41 11.65
CA GLY A 120 9.88 7.86 10.42
C GLY A 120 10.55 6.50 10.64
N VAL A 121 11.35 6.08 9.67
CA VAL A 121 12.16 4.86 9.77
C VAL A 121 13.47 5.19 10.50
N ILE A 122 13.78 4.42 11.53
CA ILE A 122 15.05 4.51 12.27
C ILE A 122 15.93 3.35 11.80
N GLU A 123 17.06 3.68 11.19
CA GLU A 123 18.07 2.72 10.74
C GLU A 123 19.17 2.64 11.81
N TYR A 124 19.57 1.42 12.18
CA TYR A 124 20.66 1.18 13.11
C TYR A 124 21.84 0.60 12.33
N GLU A 125 23.02 1.19 12.49
CA GLU A 125 24.26 0.59 12.04
C GLU A 125 24.72 -0.44 13.09
N CYS A 126 24.83 -1.71 12.68
CA CYS A 126 25.42 -2.78 13.47
C CYS A 126 26.92 -2.91 13.16
#